data_AF-A0A2S9YSD6-F1
#
_entry.id   AF-A0A2S9YSD6-F1
#
_cell.length_a   1.000
_cell.length_b   1.000
_cell.length_c   1.000
_cell.angle_alpha   90.00
_cell.angle_beta   90.00
_cell.angle_gamma   90.00
#
_symmetry.space_group_name_H-M   'P 1'
#
loop_
_entity.id
_entity.type
_entity.pdbx_description
1 polymer ?
#
loop_
_entity_poly.entity_id
_entity_poly.type
_entity_poly.pdbx_seq_one_letter_code
_entity_poly.pdbx_strand_id
1 'polypeptide(L)'
;MEKLEPIEVAVHQAKVQVHRLLRWVDDRRDPLTPARSGRLLVDLPLAVEDRSSLWTTGPDADPREWPLELGKVENLRVAARALDGLEFEAHQVFSFWAQVGPPVRARGYVAGRELREGCVVPGIGGGLCLLSNGLYGAARRAGFELLERHPHSRRPPGSRAALGEDATVAWNYVDLRFVAGQPWRLEVRLDAQALIVGVRTERRRNPVRVLHERRDLEREPSSLRVSGRWAGDAGPSCMSCDRPCDNARPGPATPTATPIRGRRSWLVDAAWPEYVRHVRAHARPHDRVLQPIDGELLGQRRYAWPRVGERVQFPVQTVARSLRSRRLASQGPGRQRALLEDDRRLATAMAARLELEDTELVVAQNLLGHLWRLGVLGGRRVSVLMQRLPLLELQAQLDEAHARNPDSPTLADFRADPWLAEAESRALDDAIELITPHVGVANCYPGKTTVLDWELGSGVRGGRARVRVPGPLRLWLPTSSVARKGVWELRDALSEPGLGRVELWIAGRELEGARFWSSCVGVTVQRGSPELATLDAVVLPAWIEHQPRALLQAVAAGVPVIASSACGLPEILGVHTIAAGDATGLRRALTELHGPALAEPSQGGRA
;
A
#
# COMPACT_ATOMS: atom_id res chain seq x y z
N MET A 1 -27.41 -23.70 -38.43
CA MET A 1 -26.65 -24.85 -37.92
C MET A 1 -25.85 -25.40 -39.08
N GLU A 2 -24.78 -24.70 -39.45
CA GLU A 2 -23.80 -25.14 -40.43
C GLU A 2 -22.52 -25.21 -39.62
N LYS A 3 -22.10 -26.42 -39.26
CA LYS A 3 -20.82 -26.64 -38.60
C LYS A 3 -19.77 -26.00 -39.51
N LEU A 4 -18.94 -25.09 -39.01
CA LEU A 4 -17.64 -24.85 -39.67
C LEU A 4 -17.04 -26.24 -39.92
N GLU A 5 -16.80 -26.59 -41.18
CA GLU A 5 -16.36 -27.94 -41.49
C GLU A 5 -15.05 -28.19 -40.73
N PRO A 6 -14.80 -29.41 -40.21
CA PRO A 6 -13.53 -29.75 -39.55
C PRO A 6 -12.29 -29.30 -40.34
N ILE A 7 -12.45 -29.19 -41.66
CA ILE A 7 -11.50 -28.66 -42.63
C ILE A 7 -11.15 -27.19 -42.37
N GLU A 8 -12.12 -26.31 -42.11
CA GLU A 8 -11.88 -24.88 -41.89
C GLU A 8 -11.12 -24.62 -40.60
N VAL A 9 -11.42 -25.37 -39.54
CA VAL A 9 -10.66 -25.34 -38.28
C VAL A 9 -9.24 -25.85 -38.49
N ALA A 10 -9.07 -26.96 -39.22
CA ALA A 10 -7.75 -27.50 -39.55
C ALA A 10 -6.93 -26.54 -40.42
N VAL A 11 -7.55 -25.88 -41.41
CA VAL A 11 -6.93 -24.86 -42.26
C VAL A 11 -6.53 -23.64 -41.43
N HIS A 12 -7.39 -23.17 -40.51
CA HIS A 12 -7.04 -22.07 -39.61
C HIS A 12 -5.85 -22.44 -38.70
N GLN A 13 -5.85 -23.63 -38.11
CA GLN A 13 -4.74 -24.11 -37.30
C GLN A 13 -3.44 -24.21 -38.10
N ALA A 14 -3.49 -24.76 -39.32
CA ALA A 14 -2.35 -24.82 -40.22
C ALA A 14 -1.80 -23.43 -40.56
N LYS A 15 -2.68 -22.46 -40.87
CA LYS A 15 -2.29 -21.05 -41.09
C LYS A 15 -1.58 -20.47 -39.87
N VAL A 16 -2.12 -20.70 -38.66
CA VAL A 16 -1.47 -20.24 -37.41
C VAL A 16 -0.09 -20.88 -37.25
N GLN A 17 0.08 -22.17 -37.52
CA GLN A 17 1.39 -22.83 -37.43
C GLN A 17 2.39 -22.28 -38.45
N VAL A 18 1.95 -22.00 -39.69
CA VAL A 18 2.80 -21.35 -40.70
C VAL A 18 3.23 -19.97 -40.22
N HIS A 19 2.31 -19.13 -39.72
CA HIS A 19 2.67 -17.81 -39.18
C HIS A 19 3.63 -17.89 -38.00
N ARG A 20 3.47 -18.88 -37.11
CA ARG A 20 4.40 -19.13 -36.00
C ARG A 20 5.78 -19.55 -36.48
N LEU A 21 5.85 -20.41 -37.49
CA LEU A 21 7.11 -20.84 -38.09
C LEU A 21 7.83 -19.66 -38.75
N LEU A 22 7.11 -18.87 -39.55
CA LEU A 22 7.65 -17.68 -40.19
C LEU A 22 8.18 -16.70 -39.14
N ARG A 23 7.40 -16.43 -38.09
CA ARG A 23 7.83 -15.57 -36.98
C ARG A 23 9.08 -16.11 -36.29
N TRP A 24 9.13 -17.41 -36.02
CA TRP A 24 10.30 -18.03 -35.41
C TRP A 24 11.55 -17.92 -36.29
N VAL A 25 11.42 -18.01 -37.61
CA VAL A 25 12.53 -17.80 -38.55
C VAL A 25 13.00 -16.34 -38.49
N ASP A 26 12.06 -15.38 -38.53
CA ASP A 26 12.38 -13.95 -38.50
C ASP A 26 13.05 -13.55 -37.18
N ASP A 27 12.52 -14.00 -36.04
CA ASP A 27 13.08 -13.72 -34.71
C ASP A 27 14.45 -14.39 -34.48
N ARG A 28 14.84 -15.38 -35.30
CA ARG A 28 16.20 -15.93 -35.30
C ARG A 28 17.17 -15.20 -36.21
N ARG A 29 16.66 -14.54 -37.24
CA ARG A 29 17.47 -13.70 -38.14
C ARG A 29 17.83 -12.39 -37.46
N ASP A 30 16.91 -11.83 -36.68
CA ASP A 30 17.11 -10.63 -35.88
C ASP A 30 16.71 -10.88 -34.41
N PRO A 31 17.63 -11.43 -33.59
CA PRO A 31 17.31 -11.82 -32.22
C PRO A 31 17.05 -10.59 -31.35
N LEU A 32 15.83 -10.53 -30.81
CA LEU A 32 15.46 -9.52 -29.84
C LEU A 32 16.12 -9.78 -28.49
N THR A 33 16.68 -8.72 -27.89
CA THR A 33 17.18 -8.75 -26.52
C THR A 33 16.14 -8.11 -25.59
N PRO A 34 15.46 -8.89 -24.72
CA PRO A 34 14.51 -8.33 -23.76
C PRO A 34 15.21 -7.32 -22.83
N ALA A 35 14.63 -6.14 -22.73
CA ALA A 35 14.97 -5.16 -21.71
C ALA A 35 14.82 -5.73 -20.29
N ARG A 36 15.50 -5.09 -19.33
CA ARG A 36 15.47 -5.48 -17.92
C ARG A 36 14.95 -4.31 -17.09
N SER A 37 14.32 -4.64 -15.97
CA SER A 37 13.95 -3.61 -15.00
C SER A 37 15.22 -3.00 -14.41
N GLY A 38 15.29 -1.67 -14.37
CA GLY A 38 16.45 -0.94 -13.89
C GLY A 38 16.07 0.24 -13.01
N ARG A 39 17.07 1.08 -12.68
CA ARG A 39 16.89 2.36 -11.99
C ARG A 39 17.74 3.48 -12.61
N LEU A 40 18.41 3.24 -13.73
CA LEU A 40 19.30 4.22 -14.35
C LEU A 40 18.52 5.39 -14.96
N LEU A 41 17.27 5.14 -15.37
CA LEU A 41 16.42 6.08 -16.09
C LEU A 41 15.20 6.52 -15.27
N VAL A 42 15.18 6.27 -13.96
CA VAL A 42 14.05 6.62 -13.07
C VAL A 42 13.85 8.12 -12.92
N ASP A 43 14.94 8.89 -12.99
CA ASP A 43 14.94 10.35 -12.82
C ASP A 43 14.62 11.10 -14.12
N LEU A 44 14.52 10.40 -15.26
CA LEU A 44 14.08 11.01 -16.51
C LEU A 44 12.65 11.55 -16.38
N PRO A 45 12.32 12.68 -17.03
CA PRO A 45 10.99 13.25 -16.95
C PRO A 45 9.95 12.33 -17.58
N LEU A 46 8.75 12.28 -16.99
CA LEU A 46 7.59 11.59 -17.56
C LEU A 46 7.10 12.38 -18.79
N ALA A 47 7.44 11.90 -19.98
CA ALA A 47 7.15 12.59 -21.24
C ALA A 47 5.70 12.37 -21.69
N VAL A 48 5.15 11.17 -21.43
CA VAL A 48 3.80 10.76 -21.80
C VAL A 48 3.20 9.87 -20.71
N GLU A 49 1.92 10.07 -20.43
CA GLU A 49 1.07 9.14 -19.68
C GLU A 49 -0.15 8.78 -20.56
N ASP A 50 -0.49 7.49 -20.66
CA ASP A 50 -1.77 6.98 -21.19
C ASP A 50 -2.59 6.42 -20.04
N ARG A 51 -3.88 6.76 -20.01
CA ARG A 51 -4.83 6.22 -19.03
C ARG A 51 -6.00 5.58 -19.75
N SER A 52 -6.26 4.33 -19.43
CA SER A 52 -7.37 3.55 -19.98
C SER A 52 -8.23 2.97 -18.86
N SER A 53 -9.56 3.08 -18.95
CA SER A 53 -10.46 2.54 -17.92
C SER A 53 -10.28 1.02 -17.78
N LEU A 54 -10.09 0.54 -16.55
CA LEU A 54 -10.02 -0.89 -16.26
C LEU A 54 -11.38 -1.55 -16.33
N TRP A 55 -12.41 -0.84 -15.87
CA TRP A 55 -13.74 -1.40 -15.68
C TRP A 55 -14.68 -0.91 -16.75
N THR A 56 -15.51 -1.83 -17.26
CA THR A 56 -16.67 -1.47 -18.06
C THR A 56 -17.76 -0.95 -17.11
N THR A 57 -18.05 0.36 -17.16
CA THR A 57 -19.05 1.02 -16.31
C THR A 57 -20.15 1.65 -17.16
N GLY A 58 -21.40 1.64 -16.68
CA GLY A 58 -22.52 2.32 -17.32
C GLY A 58 -23.69 1.38 -17.66
N PRO A 59 -24.68 1.84 -18.45
CA PRO A 59 -25.84 1.04 -18.85
C PRO A 59 -25.47 -0.20 -19.68
N ASP A 60 -24.29 -0.19 -20.31
CA ASP A 60 -23.79 -1.29 -21.14
C ASP A 60 -23.07 -2.39 -20.34
N ALA A 61 -22.94 -2.25 -19.02
CA ALA A 61 -22.29 -3.25 -18.17
C ALA A 61 -23.27 -4.38 -17.81
N ASP A 62 -23.11 -5.56 -18.42
CA ASP A 62 -23.87 -6.76 -18.03
C ASP A 62 -23.26 -7.40 -16.76
N PRO A 63 -24.02 -7.54 -15.65
CA PRO A 63 -23.53 -8.19 -14.44
C PRO A 63 -23.02 -9.63 -14.64
N ARG A 64 -23.50 -10.34 -15.67
CA ARG A 64 -23.07 -11.70 -16.01
C ARG A 64 -21.63 -11.74 -16.55
N GLU A 65 -21.10 -10.62 -17.05
CA GLU A 65 -19.71 -10.50 -17.53
C GLU A 65 -18.71 -10.23 -16.41
N TRP A 66 -19.16 -9.97 -15.19
CA TRP A 66 -18.30 -9.59 -14.07
C TRP A 66 -17.10 -10.55 -13.84
N PRO A 67 -17.25 -11.88 -13.91
CA PRO A 67 -16.10 -12.80 -13.80
C PRO A 67 -15.02 -12.56 -14.88
N LEU A 68 -15.41 -12.19 -16.10
CA LEU A 68 -14.47 -11.90 -17.20
C LEU A 68 -13.78 -10.54 -17.03
N GLU A 69 -14.48 -9.57 -16.44
CA GLU A 69 -13.88 -8.28 -16.06
C GLU A 69 -12.82 -8.47 -14.96
N LEU A 70 -13.12 -9.26 -13.93
CA LEU A 70 -12.14 -9.63 -12.90
C LEU A 70 -10.92 -10.34 -13.51
N GLY A 71 -11.17 -11.29 -14.42
CA GLY A 71 -10.11 -12.01 -15.12
C GLY A 71 -9.25 -11.12 -16.02
N LYS A 72 -9.85 -10.14 -16.70
CA LYS A 72 -9.13 -9.10 -17.45
C LYS A 72 -8.17 -8.34 -16.54
N VAL A 73 -8.64 -7.88 -15.38
CA VAL A 73 -7.80 -7.11 -14.46
C VAL A 73 -6.65 -7.95 -13.89
N GLU A 74 -6.88 -9.24 -13.58
CA GLU A 74 -5.78 -10.15 -13.21
C GLU A 74 -4.76 -10.33 -14.34
N ASN A 75 -5.22 -10.56 -15.57
CA ASN A 75 -4.32 -10.73 -16.72
C ASN A 75 -3.46 -9.47 -16.97
N LEU A 76 -4.06 -8.29 -16.83
CA LEU A 76 -3.35 -7.00 -16.92
C LEU A 76 -2.35 -6.84 -15.77
N ARG A 77 -2.71 -7.23 -14.54
CA ARG A 77 -1.81 -7.23 -13.37
C ARG A 77 -0.61 -8.14 -13.60
N VAL A 78 -0.83 -9.35 -14.14
CA VAL A 78 0.24 -10.29 -14.50
C VAL A 78 1.17 -9.69 -15.55
N ALA A 79 0.62 -9.13 -16.64
CA ALA A 79 1.42 -8.53 -17.71
C ALA A 79 2.15 -7.25 -17.28
N ALA A 80 1.53 -6.39 -16.47
CA ALA A 80 2.13 -5.17 -15.95
C ALA A 80 3.39 -5.47 -15.14
N ARG A 81 3.40 -6.55 -14.33
CA ARG A 81 4.60 -6.97 -13.58
C ARG A 81 5.80 -7.33 -14.47
N ALA A 82 5.56 -7.76 -15.70
CA ALA A 82 6.62 -8.08 -16.66
C ALA A 82 7.15 -6.83 -17.39
N LEU A 83 6.40 -5.72 -17.36
CA LEU A 83 6.65 -4.52 -18.16
C LEU A 83 7.06 -3.30 -17.33
N ASP A 84 6.62 -3.22 -16.07
CA ASP A 84 6.88 -2.08 -15.22
C ASP A 84 8.37 -1.94 -14.88
N GLY A 85 8.87 -0.72 -15.05
CA GLY A 85 10.24 -0.35 -14.74
C GLY A 85 11.30 -0.88 -15.71
N LEU A 86 10.91 -1.44 -16.86
CA LEU A 86 11.83 -1.82 -17.92
C LEU A 86 12.56 -0.57 -18.47
N GLU A 87 13.88 -0.69 -18.63
CA GLU A 87 14.73 0.35 -19.20
C GLU A 87 15.29 -0.12 -20.54
N PHE A 88 15.21 0.75 -21.54
CA PHE A 88 15.60 0.47 -22.90
C PHE A 88 16.70 1.44 -23.33
N GLU A 89 17.73 0.89 -23.95
CA GLU A 89 18.78 1.68 -24.61
C GLU A 89 18.24 2.33 -25.90
N ALA A 90 18.96 3.34 -26.38
CA ALA A 90 18.70 3.89 -27.71
C ALA A 90 18.73 2.78 -28.76
N HIS A 91 17.75 2.79 -29.65
CA HIS A 91 17.55 1.83 -30.72
C HIS A 91 17.24 0.38 -30.28
N GLN A 92 17.04 0.14 -28.98
CA GLN A 92 16.58 -1.17 -28.51
C GLN A 92 15.09 -1.36 -28.83
N VAL A 93 14.78 -2.48 -29.50
CA VAL A 93 13.41 -2.82 -29.90
C VAL A 93 12.58 -3.28 -28.70
N PHE A 94 11.45 -2.63 -28.48
CA PHE A 94 10.36 -3.18 -27.69
C PHE A 94 9.60 -4.22 -28.50
N SER A 95 9.31 -5.37 -27.90
CA SER A 95 8.34 -6.35 -28.40
C SER A 95 7.45 -6.77 -27.24
N PHE A 96 6.14 -6.67 -27.43
CA PHE A 96 5.18 -7.01 -26.39
C PHE A 96 5.36 -8.47 -25.94
N TRP A 97 5.42 -9.40 -26.89
CA TRP A 97 5.54 -10.82 -26.56
C TRP A 97 6.93 -11.26 -26.11
N ALA A 98 8.01 -10.58 -26.53
CA ALA A 98 9.34 -10.85 -26.00
C ALA A 98 9.44 -10.52 -24.50
N GLN A 99 8.68 -9.51 -24.04
CA GLN A 99 8.67 -9.10 -22.64
C GLN A 99 7.65 -9.86 -21.80
N VAL A 100 6.41 -9.97 -22.28
CA VAL A 100 5.29 -10.58 -21.53
C VAL A 100 5.37 -12.12 -21.56
N GLY A 101 5.76 -12.69 -22.71
CA GLY A 101 5.75 -14.12 -22.95
C GLY A 101 4.34 -14.74 -23.05
N PRO A 102 4.23 -16.09 -23.02
CA PRO A 102 2.96 -16.78 -23.29
C PRO A 102 1.88 -16.53 -22.22
N PRO A 103 0.64 -16.18 -22.62
CA PRO A 103 -0.48 -16.03 -21.70
C PRO A 103 -1.05 -17.40 -21.29
N VAL A 104 -0.40 -18.09 -20.36
CA VAL A 104 -0.79 -19.43 -19.89
C VAL A 104 -1.11 -19.46 -18.40
N ARG A 105 -1.98 -20.37 -17.97
CA ARG A 105 -2.38 -20.54 -16.56
C ARG A 105 -1.21 -20.76 -15.61
N ALA A 106 -0.18 -21.48 -16.04
CA ALA A 106 1.04 -21.70 -15.25
C ALA A 106 1.81 -20.41 -14.91
N ARG A 107 1.56 -19.32 -15.65
CA ARG A 107 2.12 -17.98 -15.39
C ARG A 107 1.14 -17.05 -14.67
N GLY A 108 -0.02 -17.57 -14.24
CA GLY A 108 -1.04 -16.81 -13.51
C GLY A 108 -2.15 -16.22 -14.40
N TYR A 109 -2.12 -16.41 -15.71
CA TYR A 109 -3.19 -15.93 -16.58
C TYR A 109 -4.49 -16.72 -16.38
N VAL A 110 -5.61 -16.02 -16.38
CA VAL A 110 -6.95 -16.56 -16.17
C VAL A 110 -7.87 -16.25 -17.34
N ALA A 111 -9.08 -16.82 -17.33
CA ALA A 111 -10.10 -16.48 -18.32
C ALA A 111 -10.56 -15.05 -18.07
N GLY A 112 -10.31 -14.17 -19.02
CA GLY A 112 -10.75 -12.78 -19.03
C GLY A 112 -11.55 -12.47 -20.28
N ARG A 113 -11.93 -11.21 -20.40
CA ARG A 113 -12.72 -10.69 -21.53
C ARG A 113 -11.89 -10.63 -22.82
N GLU A 114 -12.23 -11.42 -23.83
CA GLU A 114 -11.59 -11.41 -25.15
C GLU A 114 -12.60 -11.01 -26.23
N LEU A 115 -12.25 -10.07 -27.10
CA LEU A 115 -13.09 -9.72 -28.25
C LEU A 115 -12.67 -10.57 -29.45
N ARG A 116 -13.49 -11.53 -29.84
CA ARG A 116 -13.22 -12.43 -30.97
C ARG A 116 -14.37 -12.41 -31.94
N GLU A 117 -14.08 -12.12 -33.21
CA GLU A 117 -15.10 -11.98 -34.27
C GLU A 117 -16.25 -11.07 -33.81
N GLY A 118 -15.87 -10.01 -33.06
CA GLY A 118 -16.68 -9.04 -32.35
C GLY A 118 -17.84 -9.55 -31.49
N CYS A 119 -17.70 -10.78 -30.99
CA CYS A 119 -18.37 -11.20 -29.77
C CYS A 119 -17.38 -11.16 -28.61
N VAL A 120 -17.88 -10.93 -27.40
CA VAL A 120 -17.07 -11.05 -26.19
C VAL A 120 -17.10 -12.50 -25.72
N VAL A 121 -15.93 -13.14 -25.69
CA VAL A 121 -15.76 -14.55 -25.32
C VAL A 121 -14.79 -14.69 -24.15
N PRO A 122 -14.92 -15.75 -23.31
CA PRO A 122 -13.91 -16.08 -22.31
C PRO A 122 -12.61 -16.57 -22.95
N GLY A 123 -11.50 -15.90 -22.66
CA GLY A 123 -10.17 -16.21 -23.21
C GLY A 123 -9.06 -16.18 -22.16
N ILE A 124 -8.12 -17.12 -22.20
CA ILE A 124 -6.93 -17.06 -21.32
C ILE A 124 -6.03 -15.91 -21.78
N GLY A 125 -5.73 -14.97 -20.88
CA GLY A 125 -5.08 -13.72 -21.27
C GLY A 125 -6.03 -12.71 -21.93
N GLY A 126 -7.34 -12.96 -21.89
CA GLY A 126 -8.34 -11.98 -22.32
C GLY A 126 -8.14 -10.67 -21.56
N GLY A 127 -8.16 -9.55 -22.30
CA GLY A 127 -7.94 -8.21 -21.76
C GLY A 127 -6.60 -7.57 -22.14
N LEU A 128 -5.62 -8.36 -22.60
CA LEU A 128 -4.27 -7.84 -22.93
C LEU A 128 -4.26 -6.79 -24.05
N CYS A 129 -5.26 -6.78 -24.93
CA CYS A 129 -5.41 -5.74 -25.95
C CYS A 129 -5.56 -4.33 -25.35
N LEU A 130 -6.09 -4.20 -24.13
CA LEU A 130 -6.16 -2.90 -23.45
C LEU A 130 -4.75 -2.34 -23.19
N LEU A 131 -3.82 -3.22 -22.82
CA LEU A 131 -2.43 -2.86 -22.55
C LEU A 131 -1.64 -2.56 -23.81
N SER A 132 -1.78 -3.38 -24.87
CA SER A 132 -1.14 -3.08 -26.16
C SER A 132 -1.65 -1.76 -26.76
N ASN A 133 -2.94 -1.45 -26.65
CA ASN A 133 -3.50 -0.16 -27.05
C ASN A 133 -2.87 1.00 -26.27
N GLY A 134 -2.71 0.86 -24.95
CA GLY A 134 -2.08 1.86 -24.09
C GLY A 134 -0.61 2.08 -24.44
N LEU A 135 0.15 1.00 -24.62
CA LEU A 135 1.55 1.02 -25.05
C LEU A 135 1.72 1.69 -26.41
N TYR A 136 0.90 1.31 -27.39
CA TYR A 136 0.90 1.93 -28.71
C TYR A 136 0.60 3.44 -28.64
N GLY A 137 -0.43 3.83 -27.88
CA GLY A 137 -0.77 5.23 -27.67
C GLY A 137 0.36 6.03 -27.04
N ALA A 138 1.01 5.46 -26.02
CA ALA A 138 2.14 6.09 -25.34
C ALA A 138 3.35 6.24 -26.29
N ALA A 139 3.73 5.16 -27.00
CA ALA A 139 4.83 5.16 -27.96
C ALA A 139 4.61 6.19 -29.08
N ARG A 140 3.41 6.22 -29.67
CA ARG A 140 3.07 7.18 -30.73
C ARG A 140 3.15 8.63 -30.24
N ARG A 141 2.64 8.93 -29.05
CA ARG A 141 2.72 10.28 -28.46
C ARG A 141 4.13 10.66 -28.03
N ALA A 142 4.97 9.67 -27.71
CA ALA A 142 6.38 9.86 -27.40
C ALA A 142 7.26 10.04 -28.66
N GLY A 143 6.68 9.87 -29.86
CA GLY A 143 7.40 10.00 -31.13
C GLY A 143 8.28 8.79 -31.46
N PHE A 144 7.98 7.61 -30.90
CA PHE A 144 8.71 6.38 -31.17
C PHE A 144 8.39 5.86 -32.58
N GLU A 145 9.36 5.18 -33.17
CA GLU A 145 9.24 4.54 -34.48
C GLU A 145 8.54 3.19 -34.34
N LEU A 146 7.47 2.98 -35.10
CA LEU A 146 6.69 1.74 -35.09
C LEU A 146 7.25 0.76 -36.10
N LEU A 147 7.62 -0.42 -35.63
CA LEU A 147 8.18 -1.51 -36.44
C LEU A 147 7.11 -2.55 -36.80
N GLU A 148 6.19 -2.84 -35.87
CA GLU A 148 5.07 -3.76 -36.09
C GLU A 148 3.83 -3.29 -35.33
N ARG A 149 2.71 -3.20 -36.04
CA ARG A 149 1.39 -2.89 -35.49
C ARG A 149 0.34 -3.60 -36.34
N HIS A 150 -0.64 -4.20 -35.67
CA HIS A 150 -1.83 -4.75 -36.33
C HIS A 150 -3.07 -4.07 -35.73
N PRO A 151 -4.00 -3.51 -36.54
CA PRO A 151 -5.27 -3.02 -36.03
C PRO A 151 -6.23 -4.18 -35.72
N HIS A 152 -7.21 -3.94 -34.85
CA HIS A 152 -8.32 -4.87 -34.65
C HIS A 152 -9.18 -4.93 -35.92
N SER A 153 -9.70 -6.11 -36.23
CA SER A 153 -10.57 -6.35 -37.37
C SER A 153 -11.94 -5.67 -37.23
N ARG A 154 -12.39 -5.40 -36.00
CA ARG A 154 -13.59 -4.59 -35.73
C ARG A 154 -13.24 -3.30 -35.01
N ARG A 155 -13.91 -2.22 -35.41
CA ARG A 155 -13.70 -0.85 -34.90
C ARG A 155 -15.02 -0.28 -34.39
N PRO A 156 -15.44 -0.58 -33.16
CA PRO A 156 -16.66 -0.03 -32.59
C PRO A 156 -16.63 1.51 -32.59
N PRO A 157 -17.72 2.22 -32.94
CA PRO A 157 -17.76 3.68 -32.90
C PRO A 157 -17.33 4.23 -31.54
N GLY A 158 -16.49 5.27 -31.54
CA GLY A 158 -15.96 5.88 -30.31
C GLY A 158 -14.83 5.12 -29.60
N SER A 159 -14.46 3.91 -30.07
CA SER A 159 -13.31 3.17 -29.53
C SER A 159 -11.97 3.73 -30.03
N ARG A 160 -10.86 3.40 -29.34
CA ARG A 160 -9.50 3.66 -29.86
C ARG A 160 -9.30 3.06 -31.24
N ALA A 161 -9.92 1.92 -31.52
CA ALA A 161 -9.85 1.27 -32.82
C ALA A 161 -10.55 2.09 -33.92
N ALA A 162 -11.67 2.74 -33.63
CA ALA A 162 -12.30 3.68 -34.57
C ALA A 162 -11.45 4.92 -34.85
N LEU A 163 -10.62 5.33 -33.89
CA LEU A 163 -9.66 6.42 -34.07
C LEU A 163 -8.35 5.99 -34.75
N GLY A 164 -8.19 4.69 -35.07
CA GLY A 164 -6.93 4.13 -35.55
C GLY A 164 -5.81 4.16 -34.50
N GLU A 165 -6.18 4.26 -33.22
CA GLU A 165 -5.29 4.33 -32.06
C GLU A 165 -5.18 3.01 -31.28
N ASP A 166 -5.37 1.89 -31.98
CA ASP A 166 -5.36 0.54 -31.44
C ASP A 166 -4.22 -0.34 -31.99
N ALA A 167 -3.83 -1.32 -31.20
CA ALA A 167 -2.89 -2.38 -31.54
C ALA A 167 -3.40 -3.71 -30.97
N THR A 168 -3.69 -4.68 -31.82
CA THR A 168 -4.02 -6.04 -31.42
C THR A 168 -2.75 -6.88 -31.25
N VAL A 169 -2.81 -7.87 -30.36
CA VAL A 169 -1.72 -8.83 -30.10
C VAL A 169 -2.29 -10.24 -29.99
N ALA A 170 -1.61 -11.21 -30.58
CA ALA A 170 -1.97 -12.62 -30.52
C ALA A 170 -0.72 -13.49 -30.38
N TRP A 171 -0.68 -14.30 -29.33
CA TRP A 171 0.48 -15.13 -29.03
C TRP A 171 0.70 -16.21 -30.11
N ASN A 172 1.86 -16.30 -30.77
CA ASN A 172 3.09 -15.49 -30.70
C ASN A 172 3.49 -14.95 -32.08
N TYR A 173 2.52 -14.58 -32.92
CA TYR A 173 2.77 -14.18 -34.32
C TYR A 173 2.15 -12.84 -34.70
N VAL A 174 1.35 -12.23 -33.82
CA VAL A 174 0.84 -10.85 -33.95
C VAL A 174 1.35 -10.07 -32.74
N ASP A 175 2.23 -9.12 -32.97
CA ASP A 175 2.98 -8.42 -31.93
C ASP A 175 2.85 -6.90 -32.07
N LEU A 176 3.23 -6.19 -31.01
CA LEU A 176 3.44 -4.74 -31.03
C LEU A 176 4.93 -4.49 -30.87
N ARG A 177 5.57 -3.94 -31.90
CA ARG A 177 7.01 -3.60 -31.88
C ARG A 177 7.25 -2.14 -32.21
N PHE A 178 8.11 -1.51 -31.43
CA PHE A 178 8.53 -0.13 -31.65
C PHE A 178 9.93 0.11 -31.07
N VAL A 179 10.56 1.21 -31.47
CA VAL A 179 11.90 1.59 -31.07
C VAL A 179 11.99 3.10 -30.87
N ALA A 180 12.88 3.53 -29.97
CA ALA A 180 13.17 4.94 -29.73
C ALA A 180 14.64 5.22 -30.06
N GLY A 181 14.95 6.39 -30.62
CA GLY A 181 16.34 6.80 -30.91
C GLY A 181 17.14 7.25 -29.69
N GLN A 182 16.61 7.05 -28.49
CA GLN A 182 17.16 7.56 -27.24
C GLN A 182 16.75 6.63 -26.09
N PRO A 183 17.51 6.61 -24.97
CA PRO A 183 17.14 5.79 -23.82
C PRO A 183 15.79 6.20 -23.22
N TRP A 184 15.04 5.21 -22.76
CA TRP A 184 13.73 5.45 -22.16
C TRP A 184 13.35 4.36 -21.16
N ARG A 185 12.42 4.71 -20.27
CA ARG A 185 11.87 3.81 -19.25
C ARG A 185 10.37 3.68 -19.41
N LEU A 186 9.90 2.44 -19.31
CA LEU A 186 8.49 2.08 -19.29
C LEU A 186 7.99 1.99 -17.85
N GLU A 187 6.86 2.63 -17.56
CA GLU A 187 6.14 2.49 -16.30
C GLU A 187 4.73 1.95 -16.59
N VAL A 188 4.34 0.82 -15.99
CA VAL A 188 3.02 0.20 -16.18
C VAL A 188 2.41 -0.12 -14.83
N ARG A 189 1.32 0.58 -14.49
CA ARG A 189 0.63 0.39 -13.21
C ARG A 189 -0.87 0.33 -13.40
N LEU A 190 -1.54 -0.27 -12.43
CA LEU A 190 -2.99 -0.30 -12.34
C LEU A 190 -3.39 0.36 -11.02
N ASP A 191 -4.14 1.45 -11.09
CA ASP A 191 -4.86 1.96 -9.92
C ASP A 191 -6.24 1.27 -9.83
N ALA A 192 -7.11 1.73 -8.92
CA ALA A 192 -8.44 1.13 -8.76
C ALA A 192 -9.38 1.31 -9.97
N GLN A 193 -9.09 2.23 -10.88
CA GLN A 193 -9.97 2.64 -11.98
C GLN A 193 -9.33 2.50 -13.36
N ALA A 194 -8.01 2.63 -13.48
CA ALA A 194 -7.31 2.80 -14.74
C ALA A 194 -6.03 1.95 -14.83
N LEU A 195 -5.79 1.45 -16.05
CA LEU A 195 -4.49 1.02 -16.51
C LEU A 195 -3.73 2.26 -16.95
N ILE A 196 -2.51 2.42 -16.45
CA ILE A 196 -1.69 3.59 -16.66
C ILE A 196 -0.36 3.17 -17.25
N VAL A 197 -0.05 3.73 -18.41
CA VAL A 197 1.21 3.49 -19.14
C VAL A 197 1.97 4.80 -19.24
N GLY A 198 3.11 4.87 -18.55
CA GLY A 198 4.02 6.01 -18.55
C GLY A 198 5.27 5.73 -19.38
N VAL A 199 5.76 6.75 -20.07
CA VAL A 199 7.06 6.73 -20.75
C VAL A 199 7.91 7.88 -20.23
N ARG A 200 9.05 7.54 -19.62
CA ARG A 200 10.07 8.51 -19.22
C ARG A 200 11.19 8.55 -20.23
N THR A 201 11.47 9.74 -20.77
CA THR A 201 12.53 9.95 -21.77
C THR A 201 12.82 11.44 -21.96
N GLU A 202 14.01 11.79 -22.45
CA GLU A 202 14.38 13.17 -22.77
C GLU A 202 13.63 13.65 -24.02
N ARG A 203 12.60 14.50 -23.86
CA ARG A 203 11.68 14.84 -24.95
C ARG A 203 12.40 15.42 -26.19
N ARG A 204 12.46 14.69 -27.31
CA ARG A 204 12.77 15.23 -28.65
C ARG A 204 11.55 15.10 -29.58
N ARG A 205 11.17 16.19 -30.25
CA ARG A 205 10.14 16.18 -31.30
C ARG A 205 10.75 15.69 -32.60
N ASN A 206 10.66 14.39 -32.89
CA ASN A 206 10.84 13.90 -34.27
C ASN A 206 9.49 13.42 -34.84
N PRO A 207 9.18 13.71 -36.10
CA PRO A 207 7.96 13.22 -36.75
C PRO A 207 8.02 11.69 -36.93
N VAL A 208 6.92 11.02 -36.60
CA VAL A 208 6.75 9.56 -36.71
C VAL A 208 6.91 9.12 -38.17
N ARG A 209 7.84 8.20 -38.46
CA ARG A 209 7.88 7.46 -39.74
C ARG A 209 7.29 6.06 -39.49
N VAL A 210 6.15 5.77 -40.12
CA VAL A 210 5.54 4.43 -40.10
C VAL A 210 6.06 3.69 -41.34
N LEU A 211 6.91 2.68 -41.16
CA LEU A 211 7.58 2.02 -42.28
C LEU A 211 6.79 0.84 -42.87
N HIS A 212 5.84 0.24 -42.14
CA HIS A 212 5.04 -0.88 -42.65
C HIS A 212 3.61 -0.85 -42.11
N GLU A 213 2.69 -0.23 -42.85
CA GLU A 213 1.26 -0.41 -42.66
C GLU A 213 0.76 -1.37 -43.75
N ARG A 214 0.31 -2.58 -43.39
CA ARG A 214 -0.49 -3.40 -44.31
C ARG A 214 -1.83 -2.69 -44.51
N ARG A 215 -1.92 -1.95 -45.61
CA ARG A 215 -3.11 -1.19 -46.01
C ARG A 215 -4.19 -2.15 -46.53
N ASP A 216 -5.19 -2.42 -45.70
CA ASP A 216 -6.54 -2.63 -46.21
C ASP A 216 -7.18 -1.24 -46.33
N LEU A 217 -7.30 -0.79 -47.57
CA LEU A 217 -7.77 0.54 -47.96
C LEU A 217 -9.29 0.62 -47.83
N GLU A 218 -9.78 1.53 -46.99
CA GLU A 218 -11.00 2.29 -47.23
C GLU A 218 -10.87 3.65 -46.50
N ARG A 219 -11.21 4.72 -47.23
CA ARG A 219 -10.83 6.12 -46.98
C ARG A 219 -11.99 6.91 -46.36
N GLU A 220 -11.66 8.09 -45.80
CA GLU A 220 -12.52 9.25 -45.41
C GLU A 220 -12.93 9.37 -43.92
N PRO A 221 -13.30 10.57 -43.41
CA PRO A 221 -12.68 11.89 -43.56
C PRO A 221 -12.26 12.51 -42.21
N SER A 222 -11.34 13.47 -42.27
CA SER A 222 -10.91 14.28 -41.14
C SER A 222 -11.91 15.39 -40.81
N SER A 223 -12.67 15.24 -39.72
CA SER A 223 -13.09 16.33 -38.85
C SER A 223 -14.04 15.80 -37.78
N LEU A 224 -13.76 16.06 -36.50
CA LEU A 224 -14.69 16.59 -35.49
C LEU A 224 -14.30 16.16 -34.06
N ARG A 225 -13.97 17.19 -33.27
CA ARG A 225 -14.26 17.43 -31.85
C ARG A 225 -14.08 16.28 -30.84
N VAL A 226 -13.19 16.55 -29.89
CA VAL A 226 -13.16 15.94 -28.55
C VAL A 226 -14.51 16.14 -27.86
N SER A 227 -15.27 15.06 -27.70
CA SER A 227 -16.22 14.85 -26.60
C SER A 227 -16.79 13.43 -26.65
N GLY A 228 -16.47 12.60 -25.67
CA GLY A 228 -17.13 11.30 -25.48
C GLY A 228 -16.25 10.31 -24.73
N ARG A 229 -16.55 10.08 -23.44
CA ARG A 229 -16.02 8.96 -22.68
C ARG A 229 -16.50 7.67 -23.34
N TRP A 230 -15.58 6.77 -23.66
CA TRP A 230 -15.92 5.44 -24.15
C TRP A 230 -16.21 4.50 -22.97
N ALA A 231 -17.41 3.93 -22.96
CA ALA A 231 -17.81 2.73 -22.22
C ALA A 231 -17.51 1.50 -23.11
N GLY A 232 -17.14 0.37 -22.50
CA GLY A 232 -16.45 -0.79 -23.08
C GLY A 232 -16.99 -1.43 -24.38
N ASP A 233 -16.25 -2.41 -24.89
CA ASP A 233 -16.47 -3.04 -26.21
C ASP A 233 -17.92 -3.53 -26.41
N ALA A 234 -18.70 -2.78 -27.19
CA ALA A 234 -20.13 -2.99 -27.44
C ALA A 234 -20.43 -4.14 -28.43
N GLY A 235 -19.84 -5.32 -28.21
CA GLY A 235 -20.21 -6.55 -28.91
C GLY A 235 -21.11 -7.43 -28.03
N PRO A 236 -22.05 -8.22 -28.59
CA PRO A 236 -22.81 -9.19 -27.81
C PRO A 236 -21.86 -10.17 -27.12
N SER A 237 -22.08 -10.44 -25.83
CA SER A 237 -21.22 -11.31 -25.03
C SER A 237 -21.77 -12.71 -24.92
N CYS A 238 -20.91 -13.72 -25.01
CA CYS A 238 -21.30 -15.11 -24.81
C CYS A 238 -21.82 -15.40 -23.39
N MET A 239 -21.57 -14.51 -22.41
CA MET A 239 -22.14 -14.61 -21.06
C MET A 239 -23.55 -14.02 -20.98
N SER A 240 -23.96 -13.22 -21.98
CA SER A 240 -25.24 -12.51 -22.02
C SER A 240 -26.13 -12.86 -23.20
N CYS A 241 -25.57 -13.56 -24.18
CA CYS A 241 -26.21 -13.96 -25.43
C CYS A 241 -26.89 -15.32 -25.25
N ASP A 242 -28.21 -15.34 -25.41
CA ASP A 242 -29.01 -16.57 -25.36
C ASP A 242 -29.09 -17.29 -26.73
N ARG A 243 -28.24 -16.92 -27.70
CA ARG A 243 -28.24 -17.54 -29.03
C ARG A 243 -27.30 -18.74 -29.08
N PRO A 244 -27.74 -19.90 -29.62
CA PRO A 244 -26.84 -21.01 -29.89
C PRO A 244 -25.83 -20.63 -30.98
N CYS A 245 -24.53 -20.69 -30.69
CA CYS A 245 -23.46 -20.43 -31.66
C CYS A 245 -22.16 -21.18 -31.29
N ASP A 246 -21.27 -21.38 -32.26
CA ASP A 246 -20.01 -22.13 -32.08
C ASP A 246 -18.99 -21.40 -31.17
N ASN A 247 -19.17 -20.09 -30.97
CA ASN A 247 -18.39 -19.28 -30.06
C ASN A 247 -18.87 -19.40 -28.60
N ALA A 248 -20.10 -19.87 -28.38
CA ALA A 248 -20.64 -20.18 -27.05
C ALA A 248 -20.07 -21.52 -26.58
N ARG A 249 -18.95 -21.48 -25.84
CA ARG A 249 -18.56 -22.64 -25.02
C ARG A 249 -19.64 -22.83 -23.94
N PRO A 250 -20.08 -24.06 -23.65
CA PRO A 250 -20.99 -24.29 -22.53
C PRO A 250 -20.27 -23.92 -21.23
N GLY A 251 -20.58 -22.72 -20.71
CA GLY A 251 -20.26 -22.33 -19.34
C GLY A 251 -21.25 -22.97 -18.38
N PRO A 252 -20.86 -23.18 -17.09
CA PRO A 252 -21.65 -23.93 -16.14
C PRO A 252 -23.01 -23.29 -15.88
N ALA A 253 -23.95 -24.16 -15.48
CA ALA A 253 -25.35 -23.92 -15.25
C ALA A 253 -25.71 -22.63 -14.50
N THR A 254 -26.88 -22.10 -14.89
CA THR A 254 -27.85 -21.32 -14.10
C THR A 254 -27.29 -20.40 -13.00
N PRO A 255 -27.35 -19.06 -13.14
CA PRO A 255 -27.02 -18.17 -12.05
C PRO A 255 -28.10 -18.23 -10.96
N THR A 256 -27.93 -19.12 -9.98
CA THR A 256 -28.79 -19.18 -8.77
C THR A 256 -28.30 -18.27 -7.64
N ALA A 257 -27.18 -17.56 -7.83
CA ALA A 257 -26.66 -16.60 -6.86
C ALA A 257 -26.54 -15.21 -7.50
N THR A 258 -27.01 -14.19 -6.78
CA THR A 258 -26.81 -12.78 -7.13
C THR A 258 -25.31 -12.53 -7.36
N PRO A 259 -24.89 -11.96 -8.50
CA PRO A 259 -23.48 -11.75 -8.78
C PRO A 259 -22.89 -10.76 -7.77
N ILE A 260 -21.96 -11.24 -6.95
CA ILE A 260 -21.19 -10.41 -6.02
C ILE A 260 -20.33 -9.47 -6.87
N ARG A 261 -20.56 -8.16 -6.80
CA ARG A 261 -19.79 -7.09 -7.51
C ARG A 261 -18.34 -6.92 -6.99
N GLY A 262 -17.78 -7.97 -6.40
CA GLY A 262 -16.53 -7.96 -5.66
C GLY A 262 -16.75 -7.97 -4.13
N ARG A 263 -15.71 -8.40 -3.43
CA ARG A 263 -15.66 -8.69 -2.00
C ARG A 263 -14.53 -7.88 -1.36
N ARG A 264 -14.69 -7.50 -0.09
CA ARG A 264 -13.60 -6.91 0.70
C ARG A 264 -12.85 -7.94 1.50
N SER A 265 -11.53 -7.85 1.43
CA SER A 265 -10.61 -8.63 2.24
C SER A 265 -9.84 -7.71 3.19
N TRP A 266 -9.90 -8.01 4.48
CA TRP A 266 -9.20 -7.34 5.56
C TRP A 266 -7.90 -8.08 5.84
N LEU A 267 -6.76 -7.54 5.38
CA LEU A 267 -5.43 -8.12 5.56
C LEU A 267 -4.79 -7.46 6.78
N VAL A 268 -4.90 -8.11 7.93
CA VAL A 268 -4.63 -7.49 9.22
C VAL A 268 -3.50 -8.20 9.98
N ASP A 269 -2.75 -7.47 10.79
CA ASP A 269 -1.72 -8.03 11.70
C ASP A 269 -2.12 -7.79 13.17
N ALA A 270 -1.68 -6.69 13.77
CA ALA A 270 -1.95 -6.37 15.17
C ALA A 270 -3.33 -5.70 15.35
N ALA A 271 -4.20 -6.32 16.16
CA ALA A 271 -5.51 -5.82 16.55
C ALA A 271 -5.37 -4.66 17.55
N TRP A 272 -5.55 -3.43 17.06
CA TRP A 272 -5.71 -2.25 17.91
C TRP A 272 -7.19 -2.08 18.25
N PRO A 273 -7.56 -1.63 19.46
CA PRO A 273 -8.96 -1.45 19.83
C PRO A 273 -9.74 -0.56 18.84
N GLU A 274 -9.12 0.51 18.36
CA GLU A 274 -9.68 1.44 17.39
C GLU A 274 -9.98 0.76 16.05
N TYR A 275 -9.05 -0.05 15.55
CA TYR A 275 -9.27 -0.82 14.31
C TYR A 275 -10.26 -1.95 14.50
N VAL A 276 -10.28 -2.62 15.65
CA VAL A 276 -11.30 -3.64 15.96
C VAL A 276 -12.69 -3.01 15.94
N ARG A 277 -12.86 -1.83 16.55
CA ARG A 277 -14.11 -1.07 16.49
C ARG A 277 -14.46 -0.68 15.06
N HIS A 278 -13.49 -0.18 14.30
CA HIS A 278 -13.68 0.20 12.90
C HIS A 278 -14.13 -1.00 12.04
N VAL A 279 -13.47 -2.16 12.17
CA VAL A 279 -13.86 -3.40 11.48
C VAL A 279 -15.28 -3.80 11.86
N ARG A 280 -15.65 -3.81 13.15
CA ARG A 280 -17.02 -4.14 13.58
C ARG A 280 -18.08 -3.23 12.97
N ALA A 281 -17.75 -1.95 12.75
CA ALA A 281 -18.67 -0.98 12.19
C ALA A 281 -18.81 -1.04 10.65
N HIS A 282 -17.76 -1.47 9.92
CA HIS A 282 -17.69 -1.34 8.46
C HIS A 282 -17.60 -2.68 7.71
N ALA A 283 -17.42 -3.78 8.42
CA ALA A 283 -17.40 -5.12 7.86
C ALA A 283 -18.76 -5.55 7.31
N ARG A 284 -18.75 -6.24 6.16
CA ARG A 284 -19.94 -6.86 5.57
C ARG A 284 -19.97 -8.37 5.82
N PRO A 285 -21.15 -9.02 5.81
CA PRO A 285 -21.25 -10.47 6.05
C PRO A 285 -20.41 -11.35 5.11
N HIS A 286 -20.19 -10.92 3.87
CA HIS A 286 -19.42 -11.65 2.87
C HIS A 286 -17.94 -11.26 2.82
N ASP A 287 -17.48 -10.34 3.68
CA ASP A 287 -16.06 -9.96 3.72
C ASP A 287 -15.19 -11.12 4.26
N ARG A 288 -13.89 -11.05 3.98
CA ARG A 288 -12.90 -12.00 4.52
C ARG A 288 -11.95 -11.29 5.47
N VAL A 289 -11.58 -11.97 6.55
CA VAL A 289 -10.53 -11.49 7.46
C VAL A 289 -9.33 -12.42 7.35
N LEU A 290 -8.26 -11.92 6.72
CA LEU A 290 -6.95 -12.57 6.63
C LEU A 290 -6.14 -12.09 7.84
N GLN A 291 -5.97 -12.97 8.83
CA GLN A 291 -5.35 -12.63 10.12
C GLN A 291 -4.27 -13.64 10.53
N PRO A 292 -3.32 -13.29 11.41
CA PRO A 292 -2.22 -14.18 11.77
C PRO A 292 -2.72 -15.48 12.43
N ILE A 293 -3.53 -15.37 13.48
CA ILE A 293 -4.16 -16.47 14.23
C ILE A 293 -5.48 -15.99 14.85
N ASP A 294 -6.33 -16.91 15.31
CA ASP A 294 -7.49 -16.60 16.16
C ASP A 294 -7.05 -16.20 17.58
N GLY A 295 -6.81 -14.91 17.79
CA GLY A 295 -6.38 -14.39 19.09
C GLY A 295 -7.48 -14.39 20.16
N GLU A 296 -8.76 -14.38 19.78
CA GLU A 296 -9.86 -14.50 20.76
C GLU A 296 -9.86 -15.90 21.39
N LEU A 297 -9.76 -16.94 20.56
CA LEU A 297 -9.72 -18.33 21.03
C LEU A 297 -8.45 -18.64 21.85
N LEU A 298 -7.33 -18.00 21.52
CA LEU A 298 -6.04 -18.23 22.17
C LEU A 298 -5.74 -17.25 23.33
N GLY A 299 -6.67 -16.34 23.67
CA GLY A 299 -6.45 -15.29 24.67
C GLY A 299 -5.35 -14.29 24.30
N GLN A 300 -4.97 -14.20 23.02
CA GLN A 300 -3.94 -13.32 22.50
C GLN A 300 -4.56 -12.01 22.00
N ARG A 301 -4.66 -11.01 22.89
CA ARG A 301 -5.25 -9.69 22.57
C ARG A 301 -4.69 -9.03 21.31
N ARG A 302 -3.40 -9.21 21.02
CA ARG A 302 -2.74 -8.70 19.80
C ARG A 302 -3.36 -9.21 18.50
N TYR A 303 -4.02 -10.36 18.51
CA TYR A 303 -4.64 -10.96 17.32
C TYR A 303 -6.15 -11.18 17.50
N ALA A 304 -6.77 -10.51 18.48
CA ALA A 304 -8.19 -10.62 18.79
C ALA A 304 -9.05 -9.77 17.84
N TRP A 305 -8.99 -10.11 16.55
CA TRP A 305 -9.85 -9.51 15.53
C TRP A 305 -11.27 -10.06 15.62
N PRO A 306 -12.30 -9.24 15.35
CA PRO A 306 -13.68 -9.65 15.45
C PRO A 306 -14.03 -10.70 14.39
N ARG A 307 -14.97 -11.59 14.71
CA ARG A 307 -15.48 -12.57 13.75
C ARG A 307 -16.39 -11.88 12.73
N VAL A 308 -15.86 -11.71 11.53
CA VAL A 308 -16.54 -11.15 10.36
C VAL A 308 -16.37 -12.12 9.20
N GLY A 309 -17.48 -12.53 8.58
CA GLY A 309 -17.51 -13.37 7.40
C GLY A 309 -16.58 -14.59 7.49
N GLU A 310 -15.82 -14.83 6.43
CA GLU A 310 -14.85 -15.94 6.37
C GLU A 310 -13.50 -15.52 6.99
N ARG A 311 -12.93 -16.41 7.81
CA ARG A 311 -11.61 -16.19 8.43
C ARG A 311 -10.54 -17.05 7.79
N VAL A 312 -9.44 -16.40 7.39
CA VAL A 312 -8.26 -17.06 6.83
C VAL A 312 -7.08 -16.82 7.77
N GLN A 313 -6.41 -17.89 8.21
CA GLN A 313 -5.39 -17.82 9.26
C GLN A 313 -4.01 -18.27 8.77
N PHE A 314 -2.95 -17.74 9.40
CA PHE A 314 -1.54 -17.97 9.06
C PHE A 314 -0.70 -18.38 10.29
N PRO A 315 -1.04 -19.52 10.94
CA PRO A 315 -0.41 -19.91 12.20
C PRO A 315 1.08 -20.24 12.06
N VAL A 316 1.51 -20.83 10.94
CA VAL A 316 2.92 -21.20 10.70
C VAL A 316 3.81 -19.95 10.71
N GLN A 317 3.41 -18.91 9.97
CA GLN A 317 4.11 -17.64 9.89
C GLN A 317 4.13 -16.96 11.26
N THR A 318 3.01 -16.99 11.98
CA THR A 318 2.84 -16.36 13.30
C THR A 318 3.70 -17.01 14.38
N VAL A 319 3.70 -18.34 14.46
CA VAL A 319 4.50 -19.09 15.44
C VAL A 319 5.99 -18.92 15.14
N ALA A 320 6.39 -19.00 13.86
CA ALA A 320 7.78 -18.81 13.46
C ALA A 320 8.29 -17.40 13.82
N ARG A 321 7.48 -16.35 13.58
CA ARG A 321 7.75 -14.96 14.00
C ARG A 321 7.92 -14.85 15.51
N SER A 322 7.03 -15.47 16.28
CA SER A 322 7.11 -15.47 17.76
C SER A 322 8.41 -16.11 18.27
N LEU A 323 8.79 -17.28 17.73
CA LEU A 323 10.02 -17.98 18.10
C LEU A 323 11.28 -17.17 17.74
N ARG A 324 11.34 -16.59 16.53
CA ARG A 324 12.46 -15.74 16.10
C ARG A 324 12.59 -14.50 16.99
N SER A 325 11.48 -13.81 17.26
CA SER A 325 11.46 -12.62 18.11
C SER A 325 11.97 -12.90 19.52
N ARG A 326 11.63 -14.06 20.11
CA ARG A 326 12.15 -14.48 21.42
C ARG A 326 13.66 -14.74 21.40
N ARG A 327 14.17 -15.40 20.34
CA ARG A 327 15.61 -15.69 20.18
C ARG A 327 16.46 -14.43 20.01
N LEU A 328 15.91 -13.38 19.39
CA LEU A 328 16.62 -12.13 19.07
C LEU A 328 16.34 -10.99 20.07
N ALA A 329 15.73 -11.28 21.23
CA ALA A 329 15.27 -10.25 22.17
C ALA A 329 16.38 -9.30 22.68
N SER A 330 17.64 -9.73 22.67
CA SER A 330 18.81 -8.93 23.06
C SER A 330 19.55 -8.25 21.89
N GLN A 331 19.16 -8.50 20.64
CA GLN A 331 19.85 -8.00 19.45
C GLN A 331 18.98 -6.96 18.73
N GLY A 332 19.12 -5.67 19.05
CA GLY A 332 18.28 -4.59 18.50
C GLY A 332 18.16 -4.61 16.96
N PRO A 333 19.27 -4.42 16.22
CA PRO A 333 19.25 -4.42 14.75
C PRO A 333 18.89 -5.78 14.14
N GLY A 334 19.33 -6.89 14.75
CA GLY A 334 19.01 -8.25 14.30
C GLY A 334 17.52 -8.57 14.40
N ARG A 335 16.89 -8.18 15.52
CA ARG A 335 15.46 -8.32 15.76
C ARG A 335 14.64 -7.51 14.78
N GLN A 336 15.07 -6.28 14.47
CA GLN A 336 14.34 -5.42 13.53
C GLN A 336 14.34 -5.98 12.10
N ARG A 337 15.50 -6.43 11.61
CA ARG A 337 15.58 -7.13 10.31
C ARG A 337 14.69 -8.37 10.27
N ALA A 338 14.65 -9.13 11.36
CA ALA A 338 13.76 -10.29 11.46
C ALA A 338 12.28 -9.90 11.43
N LEU A 339 11.88 -8.78 12.05
CA LEU A 339 10.51 -8.29 11.99
C LEU A 339 10.08 -7.91 10.56
N LEU A 340 10.91 -7.18 9.82
CA LEU A 340 10.62 -6.82 8.43
C LEU A 340 10.53 -8.06 7.52
N GLU A 341 11.41 -9.04 7.73
CA GLU A 341 11.36 -10.31 7.02
C GLU A 341 10.12 -11.14 7.38
N ASP A 342 9.68 -11.09 8.63
CA ASP A 342 8.44 -11.75 9.08
C ASP A 342 7.19 -11.10 8.47
N ASP A 343 7.17 -9.77 8.37
CA ASP A 343 6.11 -9.01 7.70
C ASP A 343 6.06 -9.35 6.21
N ARG A 344 7.22 -9.47 5.53
CA ARG A 344 7.31 -9.93 4.13
C ARG A 344 6.73 -11.34 3.94
N ARG A 345 7.06 -12.27 4.84
CA ARG A 345 6.56 -13.67 4.78
C ARG A 345 5.06 -13.72 4.99
N LEU A 346 4.54 -12.95 5.94
CA LEU A 346 3.11 -12.87 6.20
C LEU A 346 2.37 -12.24 5.01
N ALA A 347 2.86 -11.12 4.47
CA ALA A 347 2.30 -10.48 3.28
C ALA A 347 2.27 -11.43 2.07
N THR A 348 3.34 -12.19 1.86
CA THR A 348 3.42 -13.19 0.78
C THR A 348 2.40 -14.31 0.95
N ALA A 349 2.24 -14.81 2.19
CA ALA A 349 1.26 -15.85 2.49
C ALA A 349 -0.19 -15.35 2.31
N MET A 350 -0.47 -14.10 2.74
CA MET A 350 -1.77 -13.46 2.54
C MET A 350 -2.07 -13.20 1.06
N ALA A 351 -1.09 -12.70 0.31
CA ALA A 351 -1.21 -12.48 -1.13
C ALA A 351 -1.59 -13.76 -1.88
N ALA A 352 -1.02 -14.90 -1.49
CA ALA A 352 -1.34 -16.20 -2.09
C ALA A 352 -2.77 -16.71 -1.78
N ARG A 353 -3.51 -16.06 -0.87
CA ARG A 353 -4.92 -16.37 -0.56
C ARG A 353 -5.90 -15.37 -1.16
N LEU A 354 -5.41 -14.32 -1.83
CA LEU A 354 -6.27 -13.38 -2.53
C LEU A 354 -6.89 -14.04 -3.76
N GLU A 355 -8.18 -13.82 -3.93
CA GLU A 355 -8.95 -14.31 -5.06
C GLU A 355 -9.23 -13.15 -6.05
N LEU A 356 -9.82 -13.46 -7.21
CA LEU A 356 -10.15 -12.47 -8.23
C LEU A 356 -11.23 -11.51 -7.73
N GLU A 357 -12.15 -12.03 -6.93
CA GLU A 357 -13.30 -11.35 -6.36
C GLU A 357 -12.90 -10.35 -5.27
N ASP A 358 -11.69 -10.43 -4.71
CA ASP A 358 -11.21 -9.54 -3.66
C ASP A 358 -10.84 -8.14 -4.20
N THR A 359 -11.80 -7.43 -4.77
CA THR A 359 -11.60 -6.13 -5.44
C THR A 359 -11.39 -4.96 -4.48
N GLU A 360 -11.76 -5.12 -3.21
CA GLU A 360 -11.52 -4.17 -2.13
C GLU A 360 -10.57 -4.78 -1.09
N LEU A 361 -9.50 -4.08 -0.72
CA LEU A 361 -8.56 -4.50 0.31
C LEU A 361 -8.48 -3.46 1.41
N VAL A 362 -8.51 -3.90 2.67
CA VAL A 362 -8.13 -3.07 3.82
C VAL A 362 -6.87 -3.69 4.42
N VAL A 363 -5.75 -2.98 4.36
CA VAL A 363 -4.41 -3.55 4.57
C VAL A 363 -3.75 -2.92 5.79
N ALA A 364 -3.20 -3.73 6.69
CA ALA A 364 -2.31 -3.25 7.74
C ALA A 364 -1.02 -2.67 7.12
N GLN A 365 -0.65 -1.46 7.52
CA GLN A 365 0.46 -0.70 6.92
C GLN A 365 1.76 -1.50 6.77
N ASN A 366 2.12 -2.32 7.76
CA ASN A 366 3.37 -3.11 7.72
C ASN A 366 3.44 -4.15 6.59
N LEU A 367 2.30 -4.52 6.00
CA LEU A 367 2.23 -5.44 4.87
C LEU A 367 2.26 -4.72 3.51
N LEU A 368 2.00 -3.41 3.50
CA LEU A 368 1.64 -2.66 2.30
C LEU A 368 2.75 -2.64 1.24
N GLY A 369 3.97 -2.24 1.62
CA GLY A 369 5.10 -2.18 0.69
C GLY A 369 5.48 -3.56 0.11
N HIS A 370 5.30 -4.63 0.89
CA HIS A 370 5.51 -6.01 0.43
C HIS A 370 4.43 -6.44 -0.58
N LEU A 371 3.16 -6.14 -0.31
CA LEU A 371 2.05 -6.44 -1.23
C LEU A 371 2.15 -5.63 -2.53
N TRP A 372 2.58 -4.36 -2.43
CA TRP A 372 2.86 -3.52 -3.59
C TRP A 372 3.94 -4.14 -4.47
N ARG A 373 5.06 -4.58 -3.87
CA ARG A 373 6.15 -5.25 -4.61
C ARG A 373 5.73 -6.57 -5.26
N LEU A 374 4.80 -7.31 -4.66
CA LEU A 374 4.22 -8.52 -5.26
C LEU A 374 3.29 -8.21 -6.45
N GLY A 375 2.90 -6.93 -6.62
CA GLY A 375 2.00 -6.44 -7.66
C GLY A 375 0.53 -6.83 -7.44
N VAL A 376 0.17 -7.36 -6.27
CA VAL A 376 -1.20 -7.88 -6.02
C VAL A 376 -2.24 -6.80 -5.75
N LEU A 377 -1.78 -5.56 -5.50
CA LEU A 377 -2.66 -4.41 -5.22
C LEU A 377 -3.28 -3.80 -6.47
N GLY A 378 -2.62 -3.91 -7.63
CA GLY A 378 -3.01 -3.16 -8.83
C GLY A 378 -4.43 -3.53 -9.28
N GLY A 379 -5.26 -2.56 -9.64
CA GLY A 379 -6.66 -2.82 -10.01
C GLY A 379 -7.60 -3.10 -8.82
N ARG A 380 -7.13 -3.03 -7.57
CA ARG A 380 -7.96 -3.16 -6.37
C ARG A 380 -8.11 -1.80 -5.70
N ARG A 381 -9.24 -1.60 -5.02
CA ARG A 381 -9.45 -0.46 -4.12
C ARG A 381 -8.77 -0.76 -2.79
N VAL A 382 -7.73 0.00 -2.43
CA VAL A 382 -6.92 -0.28 -1.23
C VAL A 382 -7.11 0.83 -0.20
N SER A 383 -7.62 0.48 0.97
CA SER A 383 -7.57 1.31 2.18
C SER A 383 -6.50 0.77 3.13
N VAL A 384 -5.89 1.63 3.96
CA VAL A 384 -4.76 1.24 4.82
C VAL A 384 -5.03 1.56 6.28
N LEU A 385 -4.85 0.57 7.16
CA LEU A 385 -4.81 0.76 8.61
C LEU A 385 -3.41 1.22 9.01
N MET A 386 -3.25 2.51 9.24
CA MET A 386 -1.98 3.21 9.44
C MET A 386 -1.53 3.17 10.90
N GLN A 387 -0.57 2.29 11.20
CA GLN A 387 -0.06 1.95 12.53
C GLN A 387 1.14 2.78 12.97
N ARG A 388 1.77 3.52 12.05
CA ARG A 388 2.94 4.36 12.27
C ARG A 388 3.04 5.44 11.20
N LEU A 389 3.96 6.38 11.40
CA LEU A 389 4.37 7.31 10.35
C LEU A 389 4.85 6.53 9.11
N PRO A 390 4.63 7.06 7.88
CA PRO A 390 5.24 6.53 6.67
C PRO A 390 6.75 6.34 6.86
N LEU A 391 7.33 5.29 6.27
CA LEU A 391 8.75 4.95 6.50
C LEU A 391 9.70 6.10 6.18
N LEU A 392 9.44 6.84 5.10
CA LEU A 392 10.28 8.00 4.72
C LEU A 392 10.24 9.09 5.79
N GLU A 393 9.05 9.43 6.28
CA GLU A 393 8.85 10.42 7.35
C GLU A 393 9.46 9.94 8.68
N LEU A 394 9.24 8.67 9.03
CA LEU A 394 9.79 8.05 10.22
C LEU A 394 11.33 8.09 10.22
N GLN A 395 11.95 7.84 9.08
CA GLN A 395 13.42 7.93 8.95
C GLN A 395 13.89 9.37 9.05
N ALA A 396 13.22 10.33 8.40
CA ALA A 396 13.56 11.75 8.50
C ALA A 396 13.52 12.26 9.94
N GLN A 397 12.50 11.88 10.71
CA GLN A 397 12.41 12.24 12.14
C GLN A 397 13.51 11.61 13.00
N LEU A 398 13.91 10.37 12.68
CA LEU A 398 15.03 9.73 13.35
C LEU A 398 16.38 10.33 12.96
N ASP A 399 16.54 10.79 11.72
CA ASP A 399 17.71 11.52 11.26
C ASP A 399 17.82 12.87 11.98
N GLU A 400 16.71 13.60 12.16
CA GLU A 400 16.68 14.83 12.95
C GLU A 400 17.05 14.58 14.42
N ALA A 401 16.44 13.56 15.04
CA ALA A 401 16.76 13.17 16.42
C ALA A 401 18.24 12.81 16.57
N HIS A 402 18.80 12.08 15.60
CA HIS A 402 20.22 11.68 15.59
C HIS A 402 21.15 12.88 15.42
N ALA A 403 20.80 13.85 14.57
CA ALA A 403 21.59 15.06 14.39
C ALA A 403 21.73 15.86 15.70
N ARG A 404 20.72 15.81 16.58
CA ARG A 404 20.76 16.45 17.90
C ARG A 404 21.55 15.64 18.93
N ASN A 405 21.49 14.31 18.86
CA ASN A 405 22.15 13.40 19.80
C ASN A 405 22.99 12.35 19.04
N PRO A 406 24.11 12.76 18.41
CA PRO A 406 24.90 11.87 17.54
C PRO A 406 25.54 10.70 18.31
N ASP A 407 25.79 10.88 19.60
CA ASP A 407 26.41 9.86 20.46
C ASP A 407 25.42 8.78 20.93
N SER A 408 24.12 8.91 20.63
CA SER A 408 23.14 7.92 21.06
C SER A 408 23.32 6.58 20.35
N PRO A 409 23.48 5.46 21.08
CA PRO A 409 23.59 4.14 20.50
C PRO A 409 22.26 3.59 19.95
N THR A 410 21.12 4.27 20.18
CA THR A 410 19.78 3.76 19.83
C THR A 410 19.04 4.59 18.77
N LEU A 411 19.64 5.66 18.23
CA LEU A 411 19.05 6.44 17.13
C LEU A 411 19.46 5.96 15.74
N ALA A 412 20.62 5.31 15.63
CA ALA A 412 21.09 4.70 14.39
C ALA A 412 20.61 3.23 14.22
N ASP A 413 19.93 2.66 15.22
CA ASP A 413 19.54 1.23 15.23
C ASP A 413 18.40 0.88 14.25
N PHE A 414 17.65 1.89 13.79
CA PHE A 414 16.45 1.74 12.99
C PHE A 414 16.61 2.39 11.63
N ARG A 415 16.80 1.60 10.57
CA ARG A 415 16.62 2.07 9.19
C ARG A 415 15.94 0.96 8.38
N ALA A 416 14.94 1.33 7.61
CA ALA A 416 14.29 0.42 6.68
C ALA A 416 15.11 0.38 5.39
N ASP A 417 15.02 -0.73 4.65
CA ASP A 417 15.63 -0.78 3.33
C ASP A 417 15.00 0.32 2.44
N PRO A 418 15.80 1.06 1.65
CA PRO A 418 15.28 2.15 0.80
C PRO A 418 14.14 1.71 -0.13
N TRP A 419 14.26 0.51 -0.70
CA TRP A 419 13.22 -0.03 -1.59
C TRP A 419 11.87 -0.20 -0.88
N LEU A 420 11.87 -0.55 0.42
CA LEU A 420 10.65 -0.77 1.18
C LEU A 420 9.99 0.55 1.53
N ALA A 421 10.78 1.57 1.87
CA ALA A 421 10.28 2.92 2.13
C ALA A 421 9.65 3.53 0.88
N GLU A 422 10.30 3.39 -0.29
CA GLU A 422 9.76 3.82 -1.57
C GLU A 422 8.48 3.06 -1.96
N ALA A 423 8.47 1.74 -1.79
CA ALA A 423 7.31 0.90 -2.10
C ALA A 423 6.11 1.25 -1.20
N GLU A 424 6.34 1.46 0.10
CA GLU A 424 5.30 1.92 1.01
C GLU A 424 4.79 3.30 0.60
N SER A 425 5.66 4.27 0.33
CA SER A 425 5.26 5.62 -0.09
C SER A 425 4.36 5.59 -1.32
N ARG A 426 4.78 4.88 -2.38
CA ARG A 426 3.98 4.77 -3.62
C ARG A 426 2.64 4.09 -3.37
N ALA A 427 2.62 3.03 -2.56
CA ALA A 427 1.39 2.33 -2.23
C ALA A 427 0.44 3.18 -1.37
N LEU A 428 0.98 4.01 -0.47
CA LEU A 428 0.19 4.98 0.29
C LEU A 428 -0.38 6.05 -0.63
N ASP A 429 0.40 6.56 -1.58
CA ASP A 429 -0.04 7.55 -2.56
C ASP A 429 -1.23 7.05 -3.40
N ASP A 430 -1.17 5.80 -3.86
CA ASP A 430 -2.22 5.12 -4.63
C ASP A 430 -3.43 4.67 -3.77
N ALA A 431 -3.29 4.59 -2.44
CA ALA A 431 -4.39 4.17 -1.56
C ALA A 431 -5.56 5.15 -1.60
N ILE A 432 -6.79 4.62 -1.60
CA ILE A 432 -8.02 5.43 -1.67
C ILE A 432 -8.36 6.10 -0.34
N GLU A 433 -7.91 5.51 0.77
CA GLU A 433 -8.21 5.96 2.12
C GLU A 433 -7.15 5.44 3.09
N LEU A 434 -6.75 6.28 4.03
CA LEU A 434 -5.90 5.93 5.16
C LEU A 434 -6.73 6.03 6.44
N ILE A 435 -6.54 5.11 7.38
CA ILE A 435 -7.33 5.03 8.61
C ILE A 435 -6.37 4.99 9.79
N THR A 436 -6.46 5.96 10.68
CA THR A 436 -5.59 6.02 11.87
C THR A 436 -6.25 6.77 13.00
N PRO A 437 -6.03 6.38 14.27
CA PRO A 437 -6.32 7.25 15.39
C PRO A 437 -5.23 8.31 15.65
N HIS A 438 -4.06 8.18 15.02
CA HIS A 438 -2.91 9.02 15.34
C HIS A 438 -2.89 10.29 14.48
N VAL A 439 -3.15 11.45 15.08
CA VAL A 439 -3.27 12.73 14.35
C VAL A 439 -1.99 13.11 13.60
N GLY A 440 -0.80 12.88 14.19
CA GLY A 440 0.47 13.11 13.48
C GLY A 440 0.62 12.27 12.20
N VAL A 441 0.04 11.07 12.15
CA VAL A 441 0.05 10.23 10.95
C VAL A 441 -0.99 10.72 9.95
N ALA A 442 -2.15 11.18 10.44
CA ALA A 442 -3.19 11.77 9.59
C ALA A 442 -2.72 13.04 8.88
N ASN A 443 -1.89 13.85 9.54
CA ASN A 443 -1.32 15.07 8.97
C ASN A 443 -0.38 14.82 7.79
N CYS A 444 0.16 13.61 7.63
CA CYS A 444 0.93 13.25 6.43
C CYS A 444 0.04 13.21 5.16
N TYR A 445 -1.27 13.00 5.31
CA TYR A 445 -2.23 12.84 4.21
C TYR A 445 -3.62 13.43 4.53
N PRO A 446 -3.75 14.76 4.72
CA PRO A 446 -4.96 15.38 5.25
C PRO A 446 -6.20 15.25 4.35
N GLY A 447 -6.03 14.98 3.05
CA GLY A 447 -7.14 14.87 2.09
C GLY A 447 -7.71 13.47 1.89
N LYS A 448 -7.10 12.42 2.48
CA LYS A 448 -7.55 11.02 2.31
C LYS A 448 -7.49 10.20 3.60
N THR A 449 -7.38 10.84 4.76
CA THR A 449 -7.28 10.14 6.04
C THR A 449 -8.55 10.26 6.86
N THR A 450 -9.08 9.11 7.27
CA THR A 450 -10.13 8.98 8.28
C THR A 450 -9.48 8.87 9.66
N VAL A 451 -9.68 9.90 10.48
CA VAL A 451 -9.19 9.94 11.86
C VAL A 451 -10.16 9.20 12.77
N LEU A 452 -9.65 8.23 13.54
CA LEU A 452 -10.43 7.50 14.54
C LEU A 452 -10.20 8.07 15.94
N ASP A 453 -11.22 8.01 16.79
CA ASP A 453 -11.03 8.33 18.21
C ASP A 453 -10.18 7.26 18.90
N TRP A 454 -9.17 7.71 19.66
CA TRP A 454 -8.42 6.82 20.53
C TRP A 454 -9.34 6.15 21.57
N GLU A 455 -9.15 4.84 21.77
CA GLU A 455 -9.85 4.11 22.83
C GLU A 455 -9.13 4.33 24.16
N LEU A 456 -9.73 5.16 25.01
CA LEU A 456 -9.36 5.26 26.41
C LEU A 456 -9.68 3.93 27.09
N GLY A 457 -8.71 3.35 27.80
CA GLY A 457 -8.86 2.05 28.46
C GLY A 457 -10.09 2.00 29.37
N SER A 458 -10.69 0.81 29.51
CA SER A 458 -11.80 0.57 30.44
C SER A 458 -11.29 0.56 31.89
N GLY A 459 -11.07 1.75 32.47
CA GLY A 459 -10.67 1.91 33.86
C GLY A 459 -10.85 3.35 34.32
N VAL A 460 -11.80 3.55 35.24
CA VAL A 460 -12.03 4.76 36.06
C VAL A 460 -12.39 6.04 35.28
N ARG A 461 -13.62 6.13 34.79
CA ARG A 461 -14.19 7.44 34.44
C ARG A 461 -14.34 8.29 35.73
N GLY A 462 -13.69 9.45 35.78
CA GLY A 462 -14.12 10.55 36.66
C GLY A 462 -13.26 10.85 37.89
N GLY A 463 -11.94 10.67 37.85
CA GLY A 463 -11.07 11.28 38.85
C GLY A 463 -11.02 12.80 38.67
N ARG A 464 -11.48 13.59 39.66
CA ARG A 464 -11.16 15.02 39.76
C ARG A 464 -9.64 15.20 39.65
N ALA A 465 -9.18 16.27 38.99
CA ALA A 465 -7.77 16.64 38.95
C ALA A 465 -7.19 16.55 40.36
N ARG A 466 -6.21 15.66 40.54
CA ARG A 466 -5.72 15.32 41.86
C ARG A 466 -4.88 16.47 42.39
N VAL A 467 -5.14 16.89 43.61
CA VAL A 467 -4.31 17.88 44.31
C VAL A 467 -3.05 17.17 44.77
N ARG A 468 -1.88 17.66 44.32
CA ARG A 468 -0.57 17.13 44.68
C ARG A 468 -0.35 17.24 46.19
N VAL A 469 0.19 16.17 46.78
CA VAL A 469 0.63 16.19 48.18
C VAL A 469 2.08 16.72 48.22
N PRO A 470 2.45 17.59 49.18
CA PRO A 470 3.82 18.05 49.33
C PRO A 470 4.81 16.87 49.41
N GLY A 471 5.88 16.90 48.61
CA GLY A 471 6.81 15.77 48.52
C GLY A 471 7.75 15.83 47.31
N PRO A 472 8.45 14.73 46.97
CA PRO A 472 9.16 14.62 45.71
C PRO A 472 8.18 14.60 44.52
N LEU A 473 8.62 15.03 43.34
CA LEU A 473 7.83 14.93 42.11
C LEU A 473 7.90 13.50 41.58
N ARG A 474 6.75 12.83 41.46
CA ARG A 474 6.67 11.41 41.06
C ARG A 474 6.30 11.27 39.59
N LEU A 475 7.26 10.86 38.78
CA LEU A 475 7.13 10.78 37.32
C LEU A 475 7.27 9.34 36.83
N TRP A 476 6.50 8.98 35.80
CA TRP A 476 6.67 7.70 35.12
C TRP A 476 6.99 7.88 33.63
N LEU A 477 8.09 7.25 33.20
CA LEU A 477 8.44 7.03 31.80
C LEU A 477 8.01 5.61 31.40
N PRO A 478 6.92 5.44 30.62
CA PRO A 478 6.30 4.14 30.37
C PRO A 478 7.01 3.32 29.27
N THR A 479 8.34 3.41 29.20
CA THR A 479 9.15 2.79 28.14
C THR A 479 10.56 2.47 28.63
N SER A 480 11.36 1.82 27.78
CA SER A 480 12.80 1.71 27.96
C SER A 480 13.47 3.07 27.74
N SER A 481 14.61 3.32 28.39
CA SER A 481 15.43 4.51 28.12
C SER A 481 16.14 4.35 26.79
N VAL A 482 15.46 4.78 25.73
CA VAL A 482 15.95 4.85 24.34
C VAL A 482 15.73 6.26 23.82
N ALA A 483 16.69 6.80 23.08
CA ALA A 483 16.69 8.18 22.64
C ALA A 483 15.48 8.56 21.77
N ARG A 484 15.00 7.68 20.89
CA ARG A 484 13.75 7.93 20.12
C ARG A 484 12.50 8.14 20.98
N LYS A 485 12.55 7.81 22.27
CA LYS A 485 11.48 8.07 23.26
C LYS A 485 11.70 9.35 24.05
N GLY A 486 12.67 10.18 23.66
CA GLY A 486 12.88 11.51 24.20
C GLY A 486 13.66 11.55 25.51
N VAL A 487 14.41 10.50 25.82
CA VAL A 487 15.06 10.40 27.15
C VAL A 487 16.21 11.39 27.33
N TRP A 488 16.79 11.89 26.23
CA TRP A 488 17.80 12.95 26.28
C TRP A 488 17.15 14.27 26.71
N GLU A 489 16.02 14.63 26.10
CA GLU A 489 15.23 15.80 26.45
C GLU A 489 14.72 15.73 27.90
N LEU A 490 14.27 14.54 28.34
CA LEU A 490 13.88 14.33 29.73
C LEU A 490 15.07 14.47 30.69
N ARG A 491 16.22 13.90 30.35
CA ARG A 491 17.44 14.03 31.17
C ARG A 491 17.86 15.49 31.29
N ASP A 492 17.85 16.24 30.19
CA ASP A 492 18.26 17.64 30.16
C ASP A 492 17.30 18.50 31.00
N ALA A 493 15.98 18.33 30.83
CA ALA A 493 14.97 19.01 31.63
C ALA A 493 15.09 18.70 33.15
N LEU A 494 15.45 17.47 33.50
CA LEU A 494 15.64 17.06 34.90
C LEU A 494 16.99 17.49 35.48
N SER A 495 18.01 17.74 34.65
CA SER A 495 19.34 18.17 35.09
C SER A 495 19.39 19.65 35.47
N GLU A 496 18.44 20.45 34.96
CA GLU A 496 18.33 21.86 35.31
C GLU A 496 17.98 22.06 36.82
N PRO A 497 18.66 22.97 37.54
CA PRO A 497 18.34 23.25 38.94
C PRO A 497 16.90 23.76 39.13
N GLY A 498 16.25 23.43 40.26
CA GLY A 498 14.97 24.07 40.66
C GLY A 498 13.70 23.19 40.66
N LEU A 499 13.76 21.92 40.25
CA LEU A 499 12.62 20.97 40.37
C LEU A 499 12.52 20.27 41.73
N GLY A 500 13.48 20.50 42.64
CA GLY A 500 13.55 19.80 43.91
C GLY A 500 13.88 18.30 43.73
N ARG A 501 13.36 17.46 44.63
CA ARG A 501 13.54 15.99 44.57
C ARG A 501 12.57 15.38 43.57
N VAL A 502 13.05 14.51 42.69
CA VAL A 502 12.25 13.79 41.69
C VAL A 502 12.41 12.29 41.88
N GLU A 503 11.31 11.55 41.86
CA GLU A 503 11.27 10.10 41.78
C GLU A 503 10.82 9.71 40.37
N LEU A 504 11.72 9.14 39.57
CA LEU A 504 11.47 8.76 38.18
C LEU A 504 11.37 7.24 38.06
N TRP A 505 10.20 6.72 37.72
CA TRP A 505 10.02 5.32 37.36
C TRP A 505 10.22 5.08 35.87
N ILE A 506 10.97 4.03 35.53
CA ILE A 506 11.23 3.62 34.14
C ILE A 506 10.75 2.17 33.97
N ALA A 507 9.79 1.97 33.06
CA ALA A 507 9.17 0.66 32.86
C ALA A 507 10.12 -0.36 32.18
N GLY A 508 11.02 0.11 31.31
CA GLY A 508 11.85 -0.74 30.47
C GLY A 508 13.33 -0.81 30.86
N ARG A 509 14.16 -1.22 29.91
CA ARG A 509 15.63 -1.31 30.08
C ARG A 509 16.27 0.06 29.84
N GLU A 510 17.44 0.28 30.43
CA GLU A 510 18.27 1.44 30.16
C GLU A 510 19.24 1.11 29.02
N LEU A 511 19.02 1.69 27.84
CA LEU A 511 19.75 1.35 26.61
C LEU A 511 20.68 2.47 26.12
N GLU A 512 20.58 3.67 26.69
CA GLU A 512 21.51 4.78 26.44
C GLU A 512 22.83 4.71 27.25
N GLY A 513 22.96 3.73 28.16
CA GLY A 513 24.19 3.49 28.94
C GLY A 513 23.96 3.40 30.44
N ALA A 514 24.86 2.70 31.16
CA ALA A 514 24.67 2.36 32.58
C ALA A 514 24.74 3.54 33.57
N ARG A 515 25.14 4.73 33.10
CA ARG A 515 25.25 5.96 33.91
C ARG A 515 24.46 7.10 33.28
N PHE A 516 23.49 6.80 32.41
CA PHE A 516 22.80 7.81 31.62
C PHE A 516 22.10 8.86 32.49
N TRP A 517 21.49 8.44 33.60
CA TRP A 517 20.81 9.33 34.54
C TRP A 517 21.70 9.92 35.65
N SER A 518 22.99 9.55 35.70
CA SER A 518 23.87 9.93 36.82
C SER A 518 24.16 11.43 36.92
N SER A 519 23.96 12.17 35.83
CA SER A 519 24.11 13.63 35.78
C SER A 519 22.95 14.38 36.43
N CYS A 520 21.80 13.73 36.66
CA CYS A 520 20.60 14.39 37.17
C CYS A 520 20.61 14.47 38.71
N VAL A 521 21.15 15.56 39.25
CA VAL A 521 21.20 15.79 40.71
C VAL A 521 19.77 15.91 41.28
N GLY A 522 19.47 15.14 42.33
CA GLY A 522 18.15 15.16 42.98
C GLY A 522 17.10 14.24 42.35
N VAL A 523 17.47 13.46 41.33
CA VAL A 523 16.61 12.45 40.69
C VAL A 523 16.94 11.05 41.20
N THR A 524 15.94 10.36 41.75
CA THR A 524 16.02 8.93 42.11
C THR A 524 15.32 8.11 41.05
N VAL A 525 16.06 7.26 40.34
CA VAL A 525 15.52 6.37 39.31
C VAL A 525 15.11 5.03 39.90
N GLN A 526 13.87 4.61 39.64
CA GLN A 526 13.32 3.31 40.03
C GLN A 526 12.90 2.51 38.78
N ARG A 527 13.04 1.18 38.83
CA ARG A 527 12.60 0.30 37.72
C ARG A 527 11.23 -0.28 37.99
N GLY A 528 10.40 -0.33 36.95
CA GLY A 528 9.08 -0.95 36.99
C GLY A 528 7.95 0.01 36.63
N SER A 529 6.72 -0.47 36.84
CA SER A 529 5.49 0.28 36.60
C SER A 529 4.80 0.54 37.94
N PRO A 530 4.83 1.77 38.47
CA PRO A 530 4.15 2.10 39.71
C PRO A 530 2.63 2.09 39.52
N GLU A 531 1.89 2.08 40.62
CA GLU A 531 0.44 2.30 40.57
C GLU A 531 0.17 3.71 40.05
N LEU A 532 -0.66 3.85 39.01
CA LEU A 532 -0.97 5.14 38.38
C LEU A 532 -1.48 6.17 39.41
N ALA A 533 -2.21 5.70 40.42
CA ALA A 533 -2.70 6.51 41.54
C ALA A 533 -1.60 7.02 42.49
N THR A 534 -0.32 6.79 42.23
CA THR A 534 0.79 7.32 43.06
C THR A 534 1.59 8.40 42.35
N LEU A 535 1.33 8.61 41.07
CA LEU A 535 2.09 9.49 40.19
C LEU A 535 1.53 10.92 40.18
N ASP A 536 2.43 11.89 40.06
CA ASP A 536 2.09 13.27 39.75
C ASP A 536 1.88 13.46 38.24
N ALA A 537 2.68 12.78 37.40
CA ALA A 537 2.46 12.72 35.96
C ALA A 537 3.12 11.52 35.28
N VAL A 538 2.62 11.22 34.08
CA VAL A 538 3.28 10.34 33.10
C VAL A 538 3.93 11.20 32.03
N VAL A 539 5.19 10.94 31.71
CA VAL A 539 6.01 11.81 30.87
C VAL A 539 6.58 11.02 29.69
N LEU A 540 6.34 11.49 28.47
CA LEU A 540 6.87 10.88 27.25
C LEU A 540 7.15 11.94 26.15
N PRO A 541 8.30 12.60 26.19
CA PRO A 541 8.70 13.63 25.22
C PRO A 541 9.26 12.99 23.93
N ALA A 542 8.59 11.97 23.41
CA ALA A 542 9.12 11.11 22.36
C ALA A 542 9.40 11.84 21.03
N TRP A 543 10.39 11.34 20.30
CA TRP A 543 10.51 11.58 18.87
C TRP A 543 9.56 10.69 18.09
N ILE A 544 9.44 9.43 18.52
CA ILE A 544 8.64 8.40 17.85
C ILE A 544 7.77 7.66 18.87
N GLU A 545 6.44 7.83 18.80
CA GLU A 545 5.47 7.04 19.55
C GLU A 545 4.16 6.85 18.76
N HIS A 546 3.96 5.66 18.20
CA HIS A 546 2.80 5.40 17.36
C HIS A 546 1.63 4.77 18.11
N GLN A 547 1.87 4.16 19.28
CA GLN A 547 0.86 3.42 20.03
C GLN A 547 0.91 3.77 21.53
N PRO A 548 0.53 5.00 21.92
CA PRO A 548 0.69 5.53 23.27
C PRO A 548 -0.31 4.94 24.30
N ARG A 549 -0.42 3.60 24.39
CA ARG A 549 -1.38 2.89 25.27
C ARG A 549 -1.24 3.26 26.73
N ALA A 550 0.00 3.37 27.23
CA ALA A 550 0.26 3.72 28.62
C ALA A 550 -0.19 5.17 28.93
N LEU A 551 -0.03 6.09 27.98
CA LEU A 551 -0.51 7.47 28.13
C LEU A 551 -2.04 7.51 28.15
N LEU A 552 -2.70 6.77 27.26
CA LEU A 552 -4.17 6.68 27.23
C LEU A 552 -4.73 6.04 28.52
N GLN A 553 -4.01 5.08 29.13
CA GLN A 553 -4.35 4.52 30.43
C GLN A 553 -4.18 5.54 31.56
N ALA A 554 -3.13 6.37 31.51
CA ALA A 554 -2.90 7.43 32.48
C ALA A 554 -4.01 8.51 32.40
N VAL A 555 -4.37 8.94 31.19
CA VAL A 555 -5.49 9.85 30.94
C VAL A 555 -6.79 9.25 31.47
N ALA A 556 -7.07 7.97 31.17
CA ALA A 556 -8.26 7.29 31.67
C ALA A 556 -8.29 7.27 33.21
N ALA A 557 -7.14 7.10 33.87
CA ALA A 557 -7.01 7.14 35.32
C ALA A 557 -7.01 8.56 35.93
N GLY A 558 -7.13 9.62 35.12
CA GLY A 558 -7.07 11.01 35.58
C GLY A 558 -5.68 11.49 36.01
N VAL A 559 -4.62 10.78 35.61
CA VAL A 559 -3.23 11.17 35.86
C VAL A 559 -2.77 12.13 34.75
N PRO A 560 -2.22 13.31 35.08
CA PRO A 560 -1.67 14.23 34.09
C PRO A 560 -0.63 13.55 33.19
N VAL A 561 -0.69 13.85 31.90
CA VAL A 561 0.26 13.37 30.91
C VAL A 561 1.00 14.55 30.30
N ILE A 562 2.33 14.49 30.26
CA ILE A 562 3.16 15.41 29.48
C ILE A 562 3.75 14.61 28.32
N ALA A 563 3.33 14.91 27.09
CA ALA A 563 3.73 14.15 25.91
C ALA A 563 4.12 15.05 24.76
N SER A 564 5.07 14.60 23.95
CA SER A 564 5.38 15.25 22.68
C SER A 564 4.22 15.16 21.69
N SER A 565 4.12 16.10 20.75
CA SER A 565 3.23 16.04 19.59
C SER A 565 3.39 14.74 18.77
N ALA A 566 4.58 14.14 18.78
CA ALA A 566 4.87 12.86 18.14
C ALA A 566 4.10 11.65 18.70
N CYS A 567 3.45 11.79 19.87
CA CYS A 567 2.57 10.75 20.43
C CYS A 567 1.17 10.75 19.79
N GLY A 568 0.82 11.76 18.99
CA GLY A 568 -0.46 11.80 18.28
C GLY A 568 -1.70 11.91 19.19
N LEU A 569 -1.55 12.56 20.34
CA LEU A 569 -2.61 12.77 21.34
C LEU A 569 -3.11 14.23 21.42
N PRO A 570 -3.17 15.03 20.32
CA PRO A 570 -3.57 16.42 20.45
C PRO A 570 -5.01 16.50 20.98
N GLU A 571 -5.28 17.53 21.79
CA GLU A 571 -6.63 17.89 22.26
C GLU A 571 -7.31 16.86 23.19
N ILE A 572 -6.57 15.85 23.67
CA ILE A 572 -7.06 14.98 24.74
C ILE A 572 -6.94 15.70 26.08
N LEU A 573 -8.08 15.87 26.77
CA LEU A 573 -8.12 16.45 28.11
C LEU A 573 -7.19 15.69 29.06
N GLY A 574 -6.35 16.42 29.80
CA GLY A 574 -5.34 15.84 30.70
C GLY A 574 -3.98 15.57 30.05
N VAL A 575 -3.82 15.84 28.74
CA VAL A 575 -2.54 15.79 28.04
C VAL A 575 -2.00 17.20 27.81
N HIS A 576 -0.85 17.51 28.40
CA HIS A 576 -0.04 18.67 28.07
C HIS A 576 0.90 18.30 26.92
N THR A 577 0.70 18.93 25.76
CA THR A 577 1.46 18.63 24.54
C THR A 577 2.63 19.57 24.39
N ILE A 578 3.84 19.02 24.20
CA ILE A 578 5.07 19.77 23.87
C ILE A 578 5.56 19.40 22.46
N ALA A 579 6.45 20.20 21.86
CA ALA A 579 7.09 19.79 20.61
C ALA A 579 8.10 18.65 20.83
N ALA A 580 8.30 17.79 19.83
CA ALA A 580 9.38 16.82 19.87
C ALA A 580 10.75 17.55 19.93
N GLY A 581 11.66 17.07 20.79
CA GLY A 581 12.95 17.72 21.00
C GLY A 581 12.93 19.00 21.85
N ASP A 582 11.79 19.39 22.43
CA ASP A 582 11.65 20.62 23.23
C ASP A 582 11.88 20.38 24.73
N ALA A 583 13.16 20.29 25.12
CA ALA A 583 13.56 20.10 26.52
C ALA A 583 13.12 21.28 27.41
N THR A 584 13.15 22.52 26.90
CA THR A 584 12.75 23.72 27.64
C THR A 584 11.25 23.76 27.89
N GLY A 585 10.43 23.42 26.89
CA GLY A 585 8.99 23.28 27.04
C GLY A 585 8.63 22.14 28.01
N LEU A 586 9.32 21.01 27.93
CA LEU A 586 9.20 19.93 28.91
C LEU A 586 9.51 20.42 30.32
N ARG A 587 10.61 21.16 30.50
CA ARG A 587 11.01 21.70 31.80
C ARG A 587 9.95 22.64 32.38
N ARG A 588 9.41 23.54 31.55
CA ARG A 588 8.33 24.44 31.95
C ARG A 588 7.10 23.65 32.40
N ALA A 589 6.67 22.65 31.63
CA ALA A 589 5.53 21.79 31.98
C ALA A 589 5.75 21.05 33.32
N LEU A 590 6.95 20.53 33.56
CA LEU A 590 7.31 19.89 34.84
C LEU A 590 7.29 20.89 36.01
N THR A 591 7.71 22.14 35.77
CA THR A 591 7.73 23.19 36.80
C THR A 591 6.32 23.65 37.15
N GLU A 592 5.45 23.82 36.15
CA GLU A 592 4.03 24.14 36.33
C GLU A 592 3.30 23.03 37.10
N LEU A 593 3.59 21.77 36.78
CA LEU A 593 3.10 20.62 37.53
C LEU A 593 3.62 20.59 38.97
N HIS A 594 4.86 21.03 39.19
CA HIS A 594 5.47 21.06 40.51
C HIS A 594 4.83 22.10 41.43
N GLY A 595 4.54 23.32 40.90
CA GLY A 595 3.79 24.47 41.44
C GLY A 595 4.00 24.85 42.93
N PRO A 596 4.03 26.13 43.33
CA PRO A 596 4.20 26.49 44.74
C PRO A 596 3.00 25.98 45.56
N ALA A 597 3.26 25.38 46.72
CA ALA A 597 2.22 25.05 47.69
C ALA A 597 1.35 26.30 47.91
N LEU A 598 0.03 26.18 47.72
CA LEU A 598 -0.91 27.25 48.04
C LEU A 598 -0.58 27.76 49.45
N ALA A 599 -0.20 29.03 49.56
CA ALA A 599 0.05 29.66 50.84
C ALA A 599 -1.17 29.44 51.73
N GLU A 600 -0.95 28.92 52.94
CA GLU A 600 -2.00 28.81 53.93
C GLU A 600 -2.69 30.18 54.06
N PRO A 601 -4.04 30.24 54.13
CA PRO A 601 -4.71 31.49 54.39
C PRO A 601 -4.14 32.05 55.68
N SER A 602 -3.50 33.22 55.59
CA SER A 602 -3.03 33.98 56.72
C SER A 602 -4.14 33.99 57.76
N GLN A 603 -3.88 33.45 58.95
CA GLN A 603 -4.69 33.71 60.12
C GLN A 603 -4.57 35.21 60.42
N GLY A 604 -5.38 36.00 59.71
CA GLY A 604 -5.62 37.41 59.96
C GLY A 604 -6.39 37.51 61.26
N GLY A 605 -5.74 38.12 62.24
CA GLY A 605 -6.14 38.11 63.63
C GLY A 605 -7.50 38.75 63.89
N ARG A 606 -8.09 38.28 65.00
CA ARG A 606 -9.09 39.02 65.75
C ARG A 606 -8.55 40.42 66.07
N ALA A 607 -9.33 41.44 65.74
CA ALA A 607 -9.45 42.67 66.52
C ALA A 607 -10.93 42.84 66.84
#